data_AF-A0A2V8FZP5-F1
#
_entry.id   AF-A0A2V8FZP5-F1
#
_cell.length_a   1.000
_cell.length_b   1.000
_cell.length_c   1.000
_cell.angle_alpha   90.00
_cell.angle_beta   90.00
_cell.angle_gamma   90.00
#
_symmetry.space_group_name_H-M   'P 1'
#
loop_
_entity.id
_entity.type
_entity.pdbx_description
1 polymer ?
#
loop_
_entity_poly.entity_id
_entity_poly.type
_entity_poly.pdbx_seq_one_letter_code
_entity_poly.pdbx_strand_id
1 'polypeptide(L)' 'MLRRAKKPDALQGTLDLLVLKTLSRGPQHGYGIATHITTVSDDVLRVEEGSLYPALHRMEQ' A
#
# COMPACT_ATOMS: atom_id res chain seq x y z
N MET A 1 10.70 28.24 -15.37
CA MET A 1 11.06 26.88 -14.90
C MET A 1 10.76 26.78 -13.41
N LEU A 2 9.73 26.02 -13.02
CA LEU A 2 9.54 25.58 -11.63
C LEU A 2 9.03 24.13 -11.69
N ARG A 3 9.94 23.15 -11.67
CA ARG A 3 9.57 21.76 -11.39
C ARG A 3 9.12 21.73 -9.94
N ARG A 4 7.80 21.71 -9.73
CA ARG A 4 7.20 21.41 -8.43
C ARG A 4 7.75 20.04 -8.01
N ALA A 5 8.57 19.98 -6.98
CA ALA A 5 8.99 18.71 -6.40
C ALA A 5 7.72 18.03 -5.87
N LYS A 6 7.19 17.05 -6.64
CA LYS A 6 6.14 16.14 -6.20
C LYS A 6 6.70 15.48 -4.95
N LYS A 7 6.15 15.71 -3.75
CA LYS A 7 6.52 14.93 -2.56
C LYS A 7 5.89 13.54 -2.75
N PRO A 8 6.63 12.48 -3.11
CA PRO A 8 6.03 11.16 -3.32
C PRO A 8 6.12 10.30 -2.04
N ASP A 9 6.93 10.67 -1.06
CA ASP A 9 7.53 9.65 -0.18
C ASP A 9 6.72 9.21 1.04
N ALA A 10 5.92 10.08 1.67
CA ALA A 10 5.36 9.73 2.98
C ALA A 10 4.25 8.66 2.91
N LEU A 11 3.35 8.78 1.93
CA LEU A 11 2.25 7.83 1.74
C LEU A 11 2.72 6.53 1.07
N GLN A 12 3.75 6.62 0.23
CA GLN A 12 4.28 5.46 -0.50
C GLN A 12 4.94 4.46 0.44
N GLY A 13 5.83 4.90 1.34
CA GLY A 13 6.46 4.02 2.31
C GLY A 13 5.50 3.48 3.39
N THR A 14 4.43 4.21 3.69
CA THR A 14 3.43 3.77 4.67
C THR A 14 2.62 2.59 4.15
N LEU A 15 2.20 2.62 2.88
CA LEU A 15 1.48 1.50 2.28
C LEU A 15 2.35 0.24 2.23
N ASP A 16 3.62 0.36 1.87
CA ASP A 16 4.56 -0.76 1.82
C ASP A 16 4.71 -1.45 3.19
N LEU A 17 4.77 -0.67 4.28
CA LEU A 17 4.79 -1.22 5.65
C LEU A 17 3.49 -1.93 6.03
N LEU A 18 2.33 -1.40 5.62
CA LEU A 18 1.04 -2.06 5.84
C LEU A 18 0.93 -3.37 5.06
N VAL A 19 1.46 -3.41 3.83
CA VAL A 19 1.57 -4.62 3.02
C VAL A 19 2.45 -5.65 3.73
N LEU A 20 3.66 -5.29 4.15
CA LEU A 20 4.57 -6.19 4.87
C LEU A 20 3.99 -6.68 6.19
N LYS A 21 3.34 -5.80 6.97
CA LYS A 21 2.64 -6.18 8.20
C LYS A 21 1.55 -7.20 7.92
N THR A 22 0.81 -7.05 6.82
CA THR A 22 -0.23 -7.99 6.43
C THR A 22 0.36 -9.35 6.05
N LEU A 23 1.42 -9.36 5.23
CA LEU A 23 2.12 -10.57 4.78
C LEU A 23 2.90 -11.27 5.90
N SER A 24 3.23 -10.59 7.00
CA SER A 24 3.86 -11.21 8.17
C SER A 24 3.00 -12.32 8.81
N ARG A 25 1.70 -12.38 8.50
CA ARG A 25 0.79 -13.45 8.94
C ARG A 25 0.72 -14.64 7.97
N GLY A 26 1.34 -14.54 6.80
CA GLY A 26 1.36 -15.55 5.75
C GLY A 26 1.10 -14.99 4.35
N PRO A 27 1.33 -15.80 3.30
CA PRO A 27 1.10 -15.40 1.91
C PRO A 27 -0.36 -14.99 1.65
N GLN A 28 -0.57 -13.90 0.90
CA GLN A 28 -1.90 -13.41 0.51
C GLN A 28 -1.90 -12.83 -0.90
N HIS A 29 -3.06 -12.94 -1.57
CA HIS A 29 -3.34 -12.24 -2.81
C HIS A 29 -3.52 -10.74 -2.56
N GLY A 30 -3.30 -9.90 -3.59
CA GLY A 30 -3.45 -8.44 -3.51
C GLY A 30 -4.81 -8.01 -2.95
N TYR A 31 -5.90 -8.63 -3.40
CA TYR A 31 -7.24 -8.37 -2.86
C TYR A 31 -7.36 -8.65 -1.35
N GLY A 32 -6.72 -9.73 -0.87
CA GLY A 32 -6.67 -10.06 0.56
C GLY A 32 -5.95 -8.99 1.37
N ILE A 33 -4.84 -8.46 0.82
CA ILE A 33 -4.07 -7.37 1.44
C ILE A 33 -4.93 -6.09 1.53
N ALA A 34 -5.58 -5.68 0.44
CA ALA A 34 -6.45 -4.50 0.42
C ALA A 34 -7.61 -4.62 1.43
N THR A 35 -8.27 -5.77 1.43
CA THR A 35 -9.39 -6.06 2.32
C THR A 35 -8.93 -6.02 3.77
N HIS A 36 -7.81 -6.68 4.08
CA HIS A 36 -7.27 -6.70 5.44
C HIS A 36 -6.98 -5.31 5.98
N ILE A 37 -6.29 -4.46 5.20
CA ILE A 37 -5.95 -3.08 5.62
C ILE A 37 -7.21 -2.26 5.85
N THR A 38 -8.23 -2.41 4.99
CA THR A 38 -9.51 -1.72 5.12
C THR A 38 -10.25 -2.17 6.39
N THR A 39 -10.33 -3.49 6.63
CA THR A 39 -11.00 -4.03 7.82
C THR A 39 -10.32 -3.63 9.13
N VAL A 40 -8.99 -3.73 9.23
CA VAL A 40 -8.29 -3.41 10.50
C VAL A 40 -8.18 -1.92 10.78
N SER A 41 -8.51 -1.09 9.80
CA SER A 41 -8.56 0.37 9.97
C SER A 41 -9.98 0.88 10.21
N ASP A 42 -10.97 0.02 10.39
CA ASP A 42 -12.39 0.40 10.52
C ASP A 42 -12.83 1.34 9.39
N ASP A 43 -12.52 0.96 8.14
CA ASP A 43 -12.81 1.73 6.91
C ASP A 43 -12.09 3.08 6.77
N VAL A 44 -11.21 3.46 7.71
CA VAL A 44 -10.44 4.71 7.65
C VAL A 44 -9.41 4.68 6.51
N LEU A 45 -8.77 3.52 6.29
CA LEU A 45 -7.79 3.34 5.22
C LEU A 45 -8.36 2.43 4.13
N ARG A 46 -8.91 3.05 3.08
CA ARG A 46 -9.36 2.34 1.89
C ARG A 46 -8.22 2.23 0.88
N VAL A 47 -7.75 1.01 0.67
CA VAL A 47 -6.67 0.73 -0.27
C VAL A 47 -7.26 0.41 -1.64
N GLU A 48 -7.09 1.33 -2.59
CA GLU A 48 -7.51 1.12 -3.98
C GLU A 48 -6.48 0.30 -4.76
N GLU A 49 -6.95 -0.47 -5.75
CA GLU A 49 -6.10 -1.24 -6.66
C GLU A 49 -5.05 -0.39 -7.38
N GLY A 50 -5.43 0.83 -7.79
CA GLY A 50 -4.55 1.78 -8.44
C GLY A 50 -3.39 2.28 -7.57
N SER A 51 -3.49 2.10 -6.24
CA SER A 51 -2.40 2.38 -5.30
C SER A 51 -1.64 1.10 -4.93
N LEU A 52 -2.37 -0.01 -4.74
CA LEU A 52 -1.80 -1.26 -4.24
C LEU A 52 -0.90 -1.96 -5.27
N TYR A 53 -1.37 -2.19 -6.49
CA TYR A 53 -0.60 -2.99 -7.45
C TYR A 53 0.71 -2.33 -7.88
N PRO A 54 0.76 -1.00 -8.11
CA PRO A 54 2.04 -0.33 -8.32
C PRO A 54 2.97 -0.40 -7.09
N ALA A 55 2.42 -0.46 -5.87
CA ALA A 55 3.23 -0.66 -4.67
C ALA A 55 3.82 -2.05 -4.60
N LEU A 56 3.00 -3.09 -4.80
CA LEU A 56 3.45 -4.48 -4.86
C LEU A 56 4.53 -4.67 -5.93
N HIS A 57 4.32 -4.15 -7.13
CA HIS A 57 5.31 -4.24 -8.21
C HIS A 57 6.63 -3.55 -7.83
N ARG A 58 6.60 -2.38 -7.18
CA ARG A 58 7.84 -1.71 -6.72
C ARG A 58 8.56 -2.47 -5.62
N MET A 59 7.82 -3.17 -4.74
CA MET A 59 8.40 -3.96 -3.65
C MET A 59 9.07 -5.25 -4.13
N GLU A 60 8.67 -5.74 -5.31
CA GLU A 60 9.24 -6.95 -5.94
C GLU A 60 10.53 -6.66 -6.73
N GLN A 61 10.74 -5.41 -7.18
CA GLN A 61 11.98 -5.01 -7.88
C GLN A 61 13.12 -4.76 -6.90
#